data_AF-A0A1I2KUT8-F1
#
_entry.id   AF-A0A1I2KUT8-F1
#
_cell.length_a   1.000
_cell.length_b   1.000
_cell.length_c   1.000
_cell.angle_alpha   90.00
_cell.angle_beta   90.00
_cell.angle_gamma   90.00
#
_symmetry.space_group_name_H-M   'P 1'
#
loop_
_entity.id
_entity.type
_entity.pdbx_description
1 polymer ?
#
loop_
_entity_poly.entity_id
_entity_poly.type
_entity_poly.pdbx_seq_one_letter_code
_entity_poly.pdbx_strand_id
1 'polypeptide(L)'
;MKVYRGWGTWAEASRVLSRYLPTGTTPHLRRAVRFADHWGGRPTRYEVAELLVREFGVTELGLLTAGLLHHLAEDYPCTMEHVEERFGTRVAGLVDSPMVRLAGRYALVQRLHTYPTVESQREIYHETCERFIPLAVATEPVFDELFSSWQHAYAYLRQPVDHLGAAQQLVAVVHHDRYDPSGRPAVEHTRAVARLTRDGGGTPEQQLAALLHDCVEDTELSLAQLIDLGVPADVVDMVDALTRRSGESYEDHLDRLVETPPAILVKRADIRHNLGPARLARLDDAAQEAVRRRYAYALVLLDRANGPGPTWEVPSPEPRSESSRGSTRESTPGAAPDAGPDADLPAGHPGIPRQTRGEADPARADAAADSDEGASVIPESAPEA
;
A
#
# COMPACT_ATOMS: atom_id res chain seq x y z
N MET A 1 -3.00 4.16 -9.56
CA MET A 1 -1.60 4.58 -9.40
C MET A 1 -0.73 3.34 -9.30
N LYS A 2 0.35 3.25 -10.09
CA LYS A 2 1.33 2.16 -9.96
C LYS A 2 2.23 2.42 -8.75
N VAL A 3 2.52 1.39 -7.97
CA VAL A 3 3.42 1.48 -6.81
C VAL A 3 4.53 0.46 -6.98
N TYR A 4 5.75 0.88 -6.69
CA TYR A 4 6.94 0.04 -6.66
C TYR A 4 7.25 -0.28 -5.21
N ARG A 5 7.56 -1.55 -4.93
CA ARG A 5 7.66 -2.04 -3.56
C ARG A 5 8.89 -1.47 -2.89
N GLY A 6 8.72 -0.95 -1.68
CA GLY A 6 9.83 -0.75 -0.75
C GLY A 6 10.40 -2.09 -0.35
N TRP A 7 11.54 -2.45 -0.93
CA TRP A 7 12.27 -3.65 -0.56
C TRP A 7 12.99 -3.41 0.76
N GLY A 8 12.80 -4.30 1.73
CA GLY A 8 13.46 -4.18 3.04
C GLY A 8 14.97 -4.43 2.95
N THR A 9 15.40 -5.19 1.93
CA THR A 9 16.80 -5.54 1.72
C THR A 9 17.20 -5.55 0.25
N TRP A 10 18.50 -5.34 -0.01
CA TRP A 10 19.09 -5.55 -1.33
C TRP A 10 18.87 -6.98 -1.86
N ALA A 11 18.85 -7.99 -1.00
CA ALA A 11 18.65 -9.38 -1.42
C ALA A 11 17.29 -9.57 -2.10
N GLU A 12 16.24 -8.93 -1.57
CA GLU A 12 14.91 -8.98 -2.16
C GLU A 12 14.83 -8.17 -3.45
N ALA A 13 15.33 -6.94 -3.44
CA ALA A 13 15.35 -6.06 -4.62
C ALA A 13 16.11 -6.71 -5.78
N SER A 14 17.33 -7.20 -5.51
CA SER A 14 18.20 -7.79 -6.53
C SER A 14 17.62 -9.04 -7.20
N ARG A 15 16.82 -9.83 -6.49
CA ARG A 15 16.11 -11.01 -7.03
C ARG A 15 15.03 -10.62 -8.05
N VAL A 16 14.44 -9.44 -7.92
CA VAL A 16 13.47 -8.92 -8.90
C VAL A 16 14.21 -8.24 -10.05
N LEU A 17 15.17 -7.37 -9.74
CA LEU A 17 15.96 -6.65 -10.75
C LEU A 17 16.71 -7.61 -11.69
N SER A 18 17.25 -8.72 -11.17
CA SER A 18 18.00 -9.70 -11.98
C SER A 18 17.19 -10.36 -13.10
N ARG A 19 15.86 -10.28 -13.06
CA ARG A 19 14.98 -10.80 -14.13
C ARG A 19 14.98 -9.93 -15.39
N TYR A 20 15.37 -8.67 -15.23
CA TYR A 20 15.34 -7.65 -16.28
C TYR A 20 16.75 -7.16 -16.66
N LEU A 21 17.73 -7.38 -15.78
CA LEU A 21 19.10 -6.92 -15.97
C LEU A 21 19.99 -8.00 -16.59
N PRO A 22 21.00 -7.61 -17.40
CA PRO A 22 22.04 -8.52 -17.86
C PRO A 22 22.74 -9.26 -16.72
N THR A 23 23.20 -10.48 -16.99
CA THR A 23 23.97 -11.28 -16.02
C THR A 23 25.22 -10.52 -15.59
N GLY A 24 25.46 -10.43 -14.28
CA GLY A 24 26.63 -9.74 -13.72
C GLY A 24 26.39 -8.27 -13.33
N THR A 25 25.28 -7.65 -13.72
CA THR A 25 24.98 -6.25 -13.37
C THR A 25 24.72 -6.05 -11.87
N THR A 26 24.01 -6.97 -11.21
CA THR A 26 23.62 -6.83 -9.80
C THR A 26 24.81 -6.82 -8.82
N PRO A 27 25.90 -7.60 -9.00
CA PRO A 27 27.15 -7.41 -8.23
C PRO A 27 27.72 -5.99 -8.28
N HIS A 28 27.65 -5.31 -9.44
CA HIS A 28 28.13 -3.94 -9.56
C HIS A 28 27.23 -2.96 -8.83
N LEU A 29 25.90 -3.10 -8.95
CA LEU A 29 24.93 -2.29 -8.21
C LEU A 29 25.08 -2.47 -6.69
N ARG A 30 25.45 -3.67 -6.21
CA ARG A 30 25.71 -3.92 -4.78
C ARG A 30 26.83 -3.02 -4.23
N ARG A 31 27.79 -2.58 -5.04
CA ARG A 31 28.81 -1.62 -4.61
C ARG A 31 28.21 -0.25 -4.31
N ALA A 32 27.28 0.21 -5.15
CA ALA A 32 26.54 1.45 -4.94
C ALA A 32 25.70 1.38 -3.65
N VAL A 33 25.01 0.27 -3.44
CA VAL A 33 24.22 0.05 -2.21
C VAL A 33 25.10 0.08 -0.96
N ARG A 34 26.23 -0.64 -0.94
CA ARG A 34 27.16 -0.61 0.20
C ARG A 34 27.71 0.78 0.48
N PHE A 35 27.97 1.55 -0.58
CA PHE A 35 28.40 2.93 -0.44
C PHE A 35 27.29 3.79 0.17
N ALA A 36 26.04 3.68 -0.30
CA ALA A 36 24.91 4.37 0.29
C ALA A 36 24.67 3.96 1.76
N ASP A 37 24.79 2.67 2.08
CA ASP A 37 24.64 2.14 3.44
C ASP A 37 25.66 2.75 4.41
N HIS A 38 26.89 2.99 3.96
CA HIS A 38 27.94 3.62 4.76
C HIS A 38 27.55 5.03 5.23
N TRP A 39 26.82 5.77 4.39
CA TRP A 39 26.34 7.11 4.70
C TRP A 39 24.97 7.11 5.39
N GLY A 40 24.38 5.95 5.67
CA GLY A 40 23.08 5.81 6.34
C GLY A 40 21.86 5.84 5.41
N GLY A 41 22.04 5.60 4.11
CA GLY A 41 21.01 5.75 3.06
C GLY A 41 19.66 5.07 3.34
N ARG A 42 18.57 5.78 3.02
CA ARG A 42 17.15 5.42 3.26
C ARG A 42 16.59 4.33 2.31
N PRO A 43 15.49 3.65 2.70
CA PRO A 43 14.90 2.53 1.95
C PRO A 43 14.40 2.82 0.53
N THR A 44 14.07 4.07 0.16
CA THR A 44 13.45 4.43 -1.15
C THR A 44 14.35 4.29 -2.37
N ARG A 45 15.62 3.91 -2.18
CA ARG A 45 16.61 3.81 -3.26
C ARG A 45 16.36 2.64 -4.21
N TYR A 46 15.72 1.56 -3.76
CA TYR A 46 15.51 0.38 -4.58
C TYR A 46 14.33 0.54 -5.55
N GLU A 47 13.33 1.30 -5.15
CA GLU A 47 12.16 1.66 -5.95
C GLU A 47 12.56 2.45 -7.18
N VAL A 48 13.54 3.36 -7.04
CA VAL A 48 14.10 4.11 -8.17
C VAL A 48 14.73 3.16 -9.20
N ALA A 49 15.56 2.23 -8.75
CA ALA A 49 16.17 1.24 -9.64
C ALA A 49 15.10 0.33 -10.28
N GLU A 50 14.09 -0.11 -9.53
CA GLU A 50 12.99 -0.92 -10.06
C GLU A 50 12.19 -0.16 -11.11
N LEU A 51 11.84 1.09 -10.85
CA LEU A 51 11.10 1.96 -11.76
C LEU A 51 11.88 2.17 -13.06
N LEU A 52 13.17 2.53 -12.98
CA LEU A 52 14.03 2.72 -14.15
C LEU A 52 14.12 1.44 -15.01
N VAL A 53 14.22 0.28 -14.37
CA VAL A 53 14.32 -1.00 -15.07
C VAL A 53 12.98 -1.41 -15.69
N ARG A 54 11.88 -1.34 -14.93
CA ARG A 54 10.60 -1.93 -15.34
C ARG A 54 9.80 -1.02 -16.27
N GLU A 55 9.84 0.28 -16.05
CA GLU A 55 9.03 1.23 -16.81
C GLU A 55 9.81 1.86 -17.97
N PHE A 56 11.12 2.04 -17.81
CA PHE A 56 11.98 2.68 -18.80
C PHE A 56 12.93 1.71 -19.50
N GLY A 57 12.94 0.43 -19.13
CA GLY A 57 13.81 -0.58 -19.74
C GLY A 57 15.30 -0.30 -19.54
N VAL A 58 15.67 0.50 -18.54
CA VAL A 58 17.05 0.92 -18.32
C VAL A 58 17.89 -0.28 -17.89
N THR A 59 18.90 -0.63 -18.69
CA THR A 59 19.92 -1.63 -18.35
C THR A 59 21.31 -1.02 -18.17
N GLU A 60 21.45 0.29 -18.40
CA GLU A 60 22.73 1.00 -18.34
C GLU A 60 23.20 1.13 -16.89
N LEU A 61 24.38 0.58 -16.59
CA LEU A 61 24.88 0.45 -15.23
C LEU A 61 25.08 1.82 -14.56
N GLY A 62 25.54 2.84 -15.29
CA GLY A 62 25.75 4.18 -14.76
C GLY A 62 24.47 4.83 -14.26
N LEU A 63 23.40 4.80 -15.05
CA LEU A 63 22.11 5.38 -14.72
C LEU A 63 21.43 4.64 -13.55
N LEU A 64 21.54 3.31 -13.50
CA LEU A 64 21.04 2.51 -12.37
C LEU A 64 21.85 2.78 -11.09
N THR A 65 23.18 2.95 -11.22
CA THR A 65 24.04 3.34 -10.11
C THR A 65 23.66 4.73 -9.59
N ALA A 66 23.47 5.70 -10.48
CA ALA A 66 23.01 7.05 -10.12
C ALA A 66 21.64 7.01 -9.43
N GLY A 67 20.70 6.21 -9.93
CA GLY A 67 19.39 6.00 -9.30
C GLY A 67 19.49 5.45 -7.86
N LEU A 68 20.44 4.56 -7.58
CA LEU A 68 20.66 4.04 -6.21
C LEU A 68 21.31 5.07 -5.27
N LEU A 69 22.02 6.06 -5.82
CA LEU A 69 22.79 7.06 -5.08
C LEU A 69 22.09 8.43 -4.97
N HIS A 70 20.96 8.63 -5.67
CA HIS A 70 20.35 9.95 -5.86
C HIS A 70 20.09 10.73 -4.57
N HIS A 71 19.63 10.05 -3.52
CA HIS A 71 19.27 10.64 -2.23
C HIS A 71 20.47 11.07 -1.37
N LEU A 72 21.69 10.63 -1.69
CA LEU A 72 22.84 10.79 -0.80
C LEU A 72 23.30 12.24 -0.62
N ALA A 73 23.12 13.10 -1.62
CA ALA A 73 23.49 14.52 -1.48
C ALA A 73 22.36 15.38 -0.90
N GLU A 74 21.12 14.91 -0.97
CA GLU A 74 19.97 15.65 -0.46
C GLU A 74 19.81 15.44 1.05
N ASP A 75 19.95 14.19 1.50
CA ASP A 75 19.59 13.79 2.86
C ASP A 75 20.80 13.51 3.76
N TYR A 76 22.02 13.45 3.21
CA TYR A 76 23.22 12.98 3.92
C TYR A 76 24.46 13.83 3.66
N PRO A 77 25.51 13.72 4.51
CA PRO A 77 26.77 14.46 4.33
C PRO A 77 27.60 14.05 3.09
N CYS A 78 27.06 13.17 2.23
CA CYS A 78 27.75 12.67 1.05
C CYS A 78 27.64 13.70 -0.09
N THR A 79 28.73 14.40 -0.40
CA THR A 79 28.81 15.31 -1.55
C THR A 79 28.88 14.57 -2.90
N MET A 80 28.61 15.29 -3.99
CA MET A 80 28.83 14.76 -5.35
C MET A 80 30.30 14.48 -5.65
N GLU A 81 31.24 15.13 -4.98
CA GLU A 81 32.67 14.83 -5.08
C GLU A 81 32.98 13.41 -4.58
N HIS A 82 32.40 12.99 -3.45
CA HIS A 82 32.56 11.61 -2.98
C HIS A 82 31.97 10.57 -3.97
N VAL A 83 30.85 10.91 -4.62
CA VAL A 83 30.24 10.04 -5.65
C VAL A 83 31.16 9.96 -6.88
N GLU A 84 31.70 11.09 -7.32
CA GLU A 84 32.63 11.17 -8.44
C GLU A 84 33.93 10.41 -8.18
N GLU A 85 34.55 10.58 -7.02
CA GLU A 85 35.76 9.84 -6.62
C GLU A 85 35.53 8.33 -6.65
N ARG A 86 34.33 7.88 -6.23
CA ARG A 86 34.03 6.45 -6.09
C ARG A 86 33.52 5.79 -7.37
N PHE A 87 32.71 6.48 -8.16
CA PHE A 87 31.96 5.94 -9.30
C PHE A 87 32.23 6.66 -10.62
N GLY A 88 33.04 7.73 -10.61
CA GLY A 88 33.46 8.51 -11.77
C GLY A 88 32.50 9.63 -12.14
N THR A 89 33.02 10.61 -12.88
CA THR A 89 32.32 11.83 -13.32
C THR A 89 31.01 11.56 -14.04
N ARG A 90 30.95 10.47 -14.82
CA ARG A 90 29.72 10.09 -15.54
C ARG A 90 28.58 9.75 -14.60
N VAL A 91 28.83 8.98 -13.54
CA VAL A 91 27.77 8.60 -12.59
C VAL A 91 27.35 9.81 -11.76
N ALA A 92 28.31 10.61 -11.29
CA ALA A 92 28.02 11.84 -10.57
C ALA A 92 27.13 12.79 -11.39
N GLY A 93 27.44 13.00 -12.68
CA GLY A 93 26.61 13.83 -13.56
C GLY A 93 25.22 13.24 -13.86
N LEU A 94 25.03 11.93 -13.72
CA LEU A 94 23.72 11.28 -13.93
C LEU A 94 22.79 11.37 -12.72
N VAL A 95 23.33 11.57 -11.51
CA VAL A 95 22.52 11.70 -10.28
C VAL A 95 21.50 12.82 -10.40
N ASP A 96 21.90 13.96 -10.94
CA ASP A 96 21.03 15.13 -11.13
C ASP A 96 20.30 15.13 -12.49
N SER A 97 20.39 14.06 -13.27
CA SER A 97 19.70 13.97 -14.55
C SER A 97 18.17 14.02 -14.36
N PRO A 98 17.40 14.61 -15.31
CA PRO A 98 15.95 14.65 -15.22
C PRO A 98 15.31 13.28 -14.97
N MET A 99 15.84 12.24 -15.61
CA MET A 99 15.41 10.84 -15.44
C MET A 99 15.54 10.38 -13.98
N VAL A 100 16.70 10.56 -13.35
CA VAL A 100 16.93 10.13 -11.96
C VAL A 100 16.14 10.98 -10.97
N ARG A 101 16.06 12.31 -11.18
CA ARG A 101 15.29 13.21 -10.32
C ARG A 101 13.80 12.92 -10.36
N LEU A 102 13.22 12.65 -11.53
CA LEU A 102 11.81 12.28 -11.67
C LEU A 102 11.54 10.89 -11.08
N ALA A 103 12.41 9.91 -11.32
CA ALA A 103 12.30 8.58 -10.72
C ALA A 103 12.38 8.64 -9.19
N GLY A 104 13.35 9.39 -8.65
CA GLY A 104 13.50 9.66 -7.22
C GLY A 104 12.26 10.31 -6.62
N ARG A 105 11.76 11.37 -7.25
CA ARG A 105 10.53 12.03 -6.78
C ARG A 105 9.34 11.09 -6.80
N TYR A 106 9.11 10.34 -7.88
CA TYR A 106 7.99 9.40 -7.96
C TYR A 106 8.07 8.31 -6.89
N ALA A 107 9.27 7.75 -6.69
CA ALA A 107 9.54 6.75 -5.66
C ALA A 107 9.28 7.28 -4.23
N LEU A 108 9.52 8.56 -4.00
CA LEU A 108 9.21 9.25 -2.74
C LEU A 108 7.69 9.44 -2.56
N VAL A 109 7.01 10.02 -3.57
CA VAL A 109 5.63 10.49 -3.41
C VAL A 109 4.55 9.41 -3.56
N GLN A 110 4.89 8.23 -4.09
CA GLN A 110 3.93 7.11 -4.17
C GLN A 110 3.36 6.71 -2.79
N ARG A 111 4.09 6.97 -1.70
CA ARG A 111 3.65 6.71 -0.31
C ARG A 111 3.45 8.01 0.50
N LEU A 112 3.08 9.10 -0.16
CA LEU A 112 2.88 10.39 0.49
C LEU A 112 1.92 10.33 1.70
N HIS A 113 0.91 9.47 1.69
CA HIS A 113 -0.03 9.29 2.82
C HIS A 113 0.64 8.83 4.13
N THR A 114 1.85 8.25 4.09
CA THR A 114 2.57 7.80 5.28
C THR A 114 3.39 8.91 5.94
N TYR A 115 3.37 10.14 5.40
CA TYR A 115 4.04 11.28 6.01
C TYR A 115 3.31 11.71 7.29
N PRO A 116 4.05 12.13 8.34
CA PRO A 116 3.51 12.29 9.68
C PRO A 116 2.46 13.39 9.80
N THR A 117 2.54 14.46 9.02
CA THR A 117 1.62 15.60 9.08
C THR A 117 0.94 15.84 7.74
N VAL A 118 -0.33 16.26 7.80
CA VAL A 118 -1.10 16.62 6.60
C VAL A 118 -0.52 17.87 5.92
N GLU A 119 0.06 18.79 6.70
CA GLU A 119 0.78 19.95 6.18
C GLU A 119 1.92 19.54 5.25
N SER A 120 2.84 18.68 5.71
CA SER A 120 3.93 18.19 4.86
C SER A 120 3.40 17.38 3.67
N GLN A 121 2.32 16.62 3.84
CA GLN A 121 1.65 15.95 2.72
C GLN A 121 1.21 16.95 1.64
N ARG A 122 0.53 18.03 2.05
CA ARG A 122 0.07 19.09 1.14
C ARG A 122 1.24 19.82 0.47
N GLU A 123 2.26 20.21 1.22
CA GLU A 123 3.45 20.87 0.70
C GLU A 123 4.14 20.04 -0.39
N ILE A 124 4.40 18.77 -0.11
CA ILE A 124 5.04 17.85 -1.07
C ILE A 124 4.11 17.61 -2.26
N TYR A 125 2.80 17.50 -2.05
CA TYR A 125 1.84 17.37 -3.14
C TYR A 125 1.91 18.57 -4.10
N HIS A 126 1.83 19.78 -3.55
CA HIS A 126 1.88 21.03 -4.31
C HIS A 126 3.23 21.19 -5.02
N GLU A 127 4.34 20.99 -4.32
CA GLU A 127 5.68 21.05 -4.91
C GLU A 127 5.84 20.07 -6.08
N THR A 128 5.35 18.84 -5.92
CA THR A 128 5.39 17.84 -7.01
C THR A 128 4.60 18.32 -8.22
N CYS A 129 3.39 18.81 -7.99
CA CYS A 129 2.52 19.30 -9.05
C CYS A 129 3.14 20.49 -9.80
N GLU A 130 3.77 21.42 -9.09
CA GLU A 130 4.29 22.66 -9.67
C GLU A 130 5.66 22.48 -10.32
N ARG A 131 6.54 21.65 -9.74
CA ARG A 131 7.95 21.56 -10.15
C ARG A 131 8.28 20.28 -10.93
N PHE A 132 7.63 19.17 -10.61
CA PHE A 132 8.01 17.86 -11.17
C PHE A 132 7.08 17.41 -12.29
N ILE A 133 5.76 17.63 -12.20
CA ILE A 133 4.84 17.25 -13.28
C ILE A 133 5.18 17.96 -14.62
N PRO A 134 5.45 19.28 -14.66
CA PRO A 134 5.84 19.92 -15.92
C PRO A 134 7.15 19.35 -16.50
N LEU A 135 8.10 18.99 -15.63
CA LEU A 135 9.35 18.35 -16.04
C LEU A 135 9.08 16.92 -16.57
N ALA A 136 8.19 16.16 -15.94
CA ALA A 136 7.78 14.82 -16.37
C ALA A 136 7.22 14.85 -17.79
N VAL A 137 6.26 15.75 -18.04
CA VAL A 137 5.62 15.96 -19.36
C VAL A 137 6.66 16.28 -20.43
N ALA A 138 7.68 17.07 -20.08
CA ALA A 138 8.75 17.46 -21.01
C ALA A 138 9.83 16.37 -21.21
N THR A 139 9.94 15.40 -20.30
CA THR A 139 11.05 14.43 -20.29
C THR A 139 10.68 13.11 -20.96
N GLU A 140 9.65 12.42 -20.49
CA GLU A 140 9.24 11.10 -21.01
C GLU A 140 7.72 10.88 -20.81
N PRO A 141 6.98 10.37 -21.81
CA PRO A 141 5.54 10.10 -21.70
C PRO A 141 5.16 9.18 -20.53
N VAL A 142 6.02 8.20 -20.21
CA VAL A 142 5.78 7.28 -19.10
C VAL A 142 5.74 8.01 -17.76
N PHE A 143 6.57 9.05 -17.56
CA PHE A 143 6.50 9.85 -16.34
C PHE A 143 5.22 10.68 -16.28
N ASP A 144 4.75 11.24 -17.40
CA ASP A 144 3.48 11.97 -17.43
C ASP A 144 2.32 11.08 -16.98
N GLU A 145 2.22 9.85 -17.49
CA GLU A 145 1.19 8.90 -17.08
C GLU A 145 1.28 8.54 -15.58
N LEU A 146 2.50 8.28 -15.09
CA LEU A 146 2.75 7.94 -13.69
C LEU A 146 2.33 9.09 -12.77
N PHE A 147 2.84 10.30 -13.02
CA PHE A 147 2.55 11.47 -12.20
C PHE A 147 1.10 11.94 -12.31
N SER A 148 0.48 11.84 -13.49
CA SER A 148 -0.95 12.13 -13.67
C SER A 148 -1.83 11.18 -12.86
N SER A 149 -1.51 9.88 -12.85
CA SER A 149 -2.23 8.91 -12.01
C SER A 149 -2.01 9.17 -10.51
N TRP A 150 -0.79 9.53 -10.12
CA TRP A 150 -0.46 9.91 -8.74
C TRP A 150 -1.21 11.18 -8.30
N GLN A 151 -1.19 12.22 -9.13
CA GLN A 151 -1.87 13.49 -8.85
C GLN A 151 -3.38 13.26 -8.65
N HIS A 152 -3.99 12.44 -9.49
CA HIS A 152 -5.40 12.08 -9.34
C HIS A 152 -5.68 11.32 -8.03
N ALA A 153 -4.82 10.38 -7.66
CA ALA A 153 -4.98 9.59 -6.44
C ALA A 153 -4.90 10.44 -5.16
N TYR A 154 -3.98 11.42 -5.14
CA TYR A 154 -3.76 12.31 -4.00
C TYR A 154 -4.53 13.64 -4.08
N ALA A 155 -5.44 13.80 -5.04
CA ALA A 155 -6.19 15.04 -5.23
C ALA A 155 -7.01 15.46 -3.99
N TYR A 156 -7.31 14.52 -3.08
CA TYR A 156 -7.93 14.81 -1.78
C TYR A 156 -7.13 15.81 -0.94
N LEU A 157 -5.80 15.91 -1.13
CA LEU A 157 -4.96 16.85 -0.40
C LEU A 157 -5.24 18.33 -0.75
N ARG A 158 -5.92 18.59 -1.87
CA ARG A 158 -6.23 19.96 -2.34
C ARG A 158 -7.42 20.60 -1.63
N GLN A 159 -8.17 19.83 -0.84
CA GLN A 159 -9.45 20.25 -0.28
C GLN A 159 -9.74 19.51 1.04
N PRO A 160 -10.76 19.93 1.80
CA PRO A 160 -11.25 19.15 2.92
C PRO A 160 -11.80 17.78 2.49
N VAL A 161 -11.63 16.76 3.33
CA VAL A 161 -12.22 15.43 3.15
C VAL A 161 -13.61 15.39 3.79
N ASP A 162 -14.52 16.22 3.28
CA ASP A 162 -15.87 16.44 3.82
C ASP A 162 -17.00 15.82 2.99
N HIS A 163 -16.66 15.10 1.92
CA HIS A 163 -17.60 14.45 1.02
C HIS A 163 -17.06 13.11 0.52
N LEU A 164 -17.98 12.25 0.03
CA LEU A 164 -17.66 10.88 -0.37
C LEU A 164 -16.56 10.79 -1.45
N GLY A 165 -16.49 11.76 -2.36
CA GLY A 165 -15.46 11.77 -3.42
C GLY A 165 -14.04 11.88 -2.87
N ALA A 166 -13.77 12.87 -2.02
CA ALA A 166 -12.47 13.02 -1.36
C ALA A 166 -12.15 11.83 -0.45
N ALA A 167 -13.12 11.31 0.31
CA ALA A 167 -12.90 10.13 1.15
C ALA A 167 -12.60 8.87 0.33
N GLN A 168 -13.26 8.68 -0.81
CA GLN A 168 -12.95 7.56 -1.71
C GLN A 168 -11.51 7.59 -2.22
N GLN A 169 -10.97 8.78 -2.50
CA GLN A 169 -9.57 8.96 -2.89
C GLN A 169 -8.64 8.61 -1.73
N LEU A 170 -8.88 9.17 -0.54
CA LEU A 170 -8.10 8.88 0.68
C LEU A 170 -8.08 7.37 0.98
N VAL A 171 -9.24 6.73 1.07
CA VAL A 171 -9.40 5.30 1.39
C VAL A 171 -8.69 4.43 0.34
N ALA A 172 -8.77 4.79 -0.95
CA ALA A 172 -8.09 4.06 -2.01
C ALA A 172 -6.56 4.11 -1.87
N VAL A 173 -6.01 5.24 -1.37
CA VAL A 173 -4.58 5.43 -1.16
C VAL A 173 -4.10 4.69 0.09
N VAL A 174 -4.74 4.89 1.24
CA VAL A 174 -4.27 4.31 2.52
C VAL A 174 -4.42 2.79 2.59
N HIS A 175 -5.36 2.20 1.84
CA HIS A 175 -5.53 0.74 1.76
C HIS A 175 -4.88 0.10 0.53
N HIS A 176 -4.08 0.83 -0.26
CA HIS A 176 -3.61 0.33 -1.57
C HIS A 176 -2.78 -0.97 -1.47
N ASP A 177 -1.95 -1.10 -0.43
CA ASP A 177 -1.10 -2.27 -0.17
C ASP A 177 -1.79 -3.31 0.73
N ARG A 178 -3.03 -3.03 1.17
CA ARG A 178 -3.76 -3.88 2.12
C ARG A 178 -4.72 -4.81 1.41
N TYR A 179 -4.48 -6.11 1.60
CA TYR A 179 -5.37 -7.18 1.18
C TYR A 179 -5.98 -7.86 2.39
N ASP A 180 -7.26 -8.24 2.28
CA ASP A 180 -7.91 -9.06 3.29
C ASP A 180 -7.31 -10.50 3.30
N PRO A 181 -7.63 -11.34 4.32
CA PRO A 181 -7.11 -12.71 4.39
C PRO A 181 -7.42 -13.60 3.18
N SER A 182 -8.30 -13.16 2.28
CA SER A 182 -8.66 -13.85 1.04
C SER A 182 -8.03 -13.24 -0.22
N GLY A 183 -7.12 -12.28 -0.06
CA GLY A 183 -6.40 -11.63 -1.16
C GLY A 183 -7.20 -10.57 -1.91
N ARG A 184 -8.30 -10.05 -1.34
CA ARG A 184 -9.05 -8.92 -1.94
C ARG A 184 -8.60 -7.58 -1.38
N PRO A 185 -8.61 -6.50 -2.18
CA PRO A 185 -8.29 -5.17 -1.67
C PRO A 185 -9.22 -4.76 -0.52
N ALA A 186 -8.65 -4.32 0.60
CA ALA A 186 -9.42 -3.95 1.79
C ALA A 186 -10.42 -2.79 1.52
N VAL A 187 -10.11 -1.91 0.56
CA VAL A 187 -11.01 -0.84 0.10
C VAL A 187 -12.38 -1.34 -0.41
N GLU A 188 -12.49 -2.59 -0.85
CA GLU A 188 -13.80 -3.14 -1.25
C GLU A 188 -14.76 -3.27 -0.06
N HIS A 189 -14.23 -3.59 1.12
CA HIS A 189 -15.00 -3.74 2.35
C HIS A 189 -15.60 -2.39 2.77
N THR A 190 -14.79 -1.35 2.92
CA THR A 190 -15.26 -0.02 3.33
C THR A 190 -16.30 0.55 2.36
N ARG A 191 -16.11 0.35 1.04
CA ARG A 191 -17.11 0.71 0.01
C ARG A 191 -18.41 -0.05 0.18
N ALA A 192 -18.37 -1.34 0.54
CA ALA A 192 -19.57 -2.13 0.78
C ALA A 192 -20.29 -1.69 2.06
N VAL A 193 -19.56 -1.39 3.13
CA VAL A 193 -20.13 -0.86 4.37
C VAL A 193 -20.82 0.48 4.11
N ALA A 194 -20.19 1.41 3.38
CA ALA A 194 -20.81 2.69 3.03
C ALA A 194 -22.11 2.53 2.20
N ARG A 195 -22.14 1.57 1.26
CA ARG A 195 -23.38 1.24 0.53
C ARG A 195 -24.45 0.69 1.46
N LEU A 196 -24.12 -0.24 2.34
CA LEU A 196 -25.06 -0.80 3.31
C LEU A 196 -25.56 0.26 4.31
N THR A 197 -24.72 1.20 4.72
CA THR A 197 -25.12 2.34 5.55
C THR A 197 -26.14 3.21 4.82
N ARG A 198 -25.89 3.55 3.56
CA ARG A 198 -26.85 4.27 2.70
C ARG A 198 -28.16 3.52 2.55
N ASP A 199 -28.08 2.24 2.21
CA ASP A 199 -29.26 1.39 1.97
C ASP A 199 -30.07 1.15 3.27
N GLY A 200 -29.41 1.28 4.43
CA GLY A 200 -30.05 1.29 5.75
C GLY A 200 -30.61 2.65 6.17
N GLY A 201 -30.62 3.66 5.30
CA GLY A 201 -31.16 5.00 5.56
C GLY A 201 -30.17 5.98 6.21
N GLY A 202 -28.87 5.70 6.17
CA GLY A 202 -27.85 6.53 6.82
C GLY A 202 -27.59 7.86 6.14
N THR A 203 -27.26 8.88 6.94
CA THR A 203 -26.92 10.22 6.48
C THR A 203 -25.61 10.25 5.68
N PRO A 204 -25.32 11.34 4.93
CA PRO A 204 -24.03 11.50 4.26
C PRO A 204 -22.83 11.35 5.21
N GLU A 205 -22.93 11.86 6.43
CA GLU A 205 -21.89 11.79 7.46
C GLU A 205 -21.67 10.35 7.93
N GLN A 206 -22.74 9.58 8.13
CA GLN A 206 -22.63 8.15 8.44
C GLN A 206 -22.03 7.35 7.28
N GLN A 207 -22.35 7.71 6.03
CA GLN A 207 -21.73 7.10 4.85
C GLN A 207 -20.24 7.46 4.74
N LEU A 208 -19.86 8.68 5.13
CA LEU A 208 -18.46 9.11 5.19
C LEU A 208 -17.69 8.33 6.27
N ALA A 209 -18.25 8.23 7.48
CA ALA A 209 -17.68 7.43 8.57
C ALA A 209 -17.56 5.96 8.17
N ALA A 210 -18.55 5.42 7.47
CA ALA A 210 -18.52 4.05 6.95
C ALA A 210 -17.39 3.81 5.92
N LEU A 211 -17.03 4.81 5.11
CA LEU A 211 -15.87 4.70 4.23
C LEU A 211 -14.55 4.73 5.00
N LEU A 212 -14.48 5.49 6.09
CA LEU A 212 -13.26 5.76 6.86
C LEU A 212 -13.04 4.81 8.05
N HIS A 213 -14.02 3.97 8.41
CA HIS A 213 -14.03 3.27 9.70
C HIS A 213 -12.81 2.36 9.96
N ASP A 214 -12.25 1.75 8.91
CA ASP A 214 -11.05 0.90 9.01
C ASP A 214 -9.74 1.67 8.81
N CYS A 215 -9.79 2.95 8.43
CA CYS A 215 -8.56 3.68 8.11
C CYS A 215 -7.68 3.86 9.33
N VAL A 216 -8.26 4.17 10.50
CA VAL A 216 -7.48 4.39 11.73
C VAL A 216 -7.07 3.07 12.38
N GLU A 217 -7.93 2.04 12.34
CA GLU A 217 -7.61 0.74 12.95
C GLU A 217 -6.53 -0.03 12.17
N ASP A 218 -6.53 0.10 10.84
CA ASP A 218 -5.77 -0.82 9.98
C ASP A 218 -4.69 -0.17 9.12
N THR A 219 -4.47 1.14 9.25
CA THR A 219 -3.43 1.88 8.51
C THR A 219 -2.67 2.82 9.44
N GLU A 220 -1.65 3.49 8.93
CA GLU A 220 -0.88 4.50 9.67
C GLU A 220 -1.63 5.83 9.87
N LEU A 221 -2.84 5.96 9.31
CA LEU A 221 -3.66 7.17 9.43
C LEU A 221 -4.17 7.35 10.87
N SER A 222 -3.98 8.54 11.43
CA SER A 222 -4.46 8.88 12.78
C SER A 222 -5.74 9.73 12.76
N LEU A 223 -6.47 9.75 13.88
CA LEU A 223 -7.61 10.66 14.08
C LEU A 223 -7.21 12.13 13.93
N ALA A 224 -6.02 12.52 14.40
CA ALA A 224 -5.50 13.88 14.25
C ALA A 224 -5.33 14.25 12.77
N GLN A 225 -4.81 13.33 11.95
CA GLN A 225 -4.72 13.55 10.51
C GLN A 225 -6.10 13.65 9.84
N LEU A 226 -7.12 12.92 10.30
CA LEU A 226 -8.48 13.10 9.78
C LEU A 226 -9.01 14.51 10.04
N ILE A 227 -8.76 15.05 11.24
CA ILE A 227 -9.11 16.44 11.59
C ILE A 227 -8.36 17.42 10.68
N ASP A 228 -7.05 17.27 10.53
CA ASP A 228 -6.21 18.15 9.69
C ASP A 228 -6.55 18.06 8.19
N LEU A 229 -7.04 16.89 7.74
CA LEU A 229 -7.60 16.68 6.40
C LEU A 229 -8.95 17.37 6.21
N GLY A 230 -9.54 17.95 7.25
CA GLY A 230 -10.82 18.64 7.21
C GLY A 230 -12.02 17.69 7.21
N VAL A 231 -11.88 16.49 7.76
CA VAL A 231 -13.01 15.60 8.00
C VAL A 231 -13.94 16.23 9.05
N PRO A 232 -15.26 16.28 8.83
CA PRO A 232 -16.22 16.83 9.80
C PRO A 232 -16.09 16.18 11.18
N ALA A 233 -16.24 16.99 12.24
CA ALA A 233 -16.00 16.55 13.62
C ALA A 233 -16.91 15.36 14.03
N ASP A 234 -18.18 15.40 13.63
CA ASP A 234 -19.14 14.31 13.87
C ASP A 234 -18.75 13.01 13.15
N VAL A 235 -18.13 13.11 11.97
CA VAL A 235 -17.58 11.96 11.25
C VAL A 235 -16.34 11.43 11.95
N VAL A 236 -15.45 12.29 12.44
CA VAL A 236 -14.28 11.87 13.24
C VAL A 236 -14.72 11.17 14.52
N ASP A 237 -15.73 11.69 15.22
CA ASP A 237 -16.29 11.08 16.44
C ASP A 237 -16.85 9.68 16.14
N MET A 238 -17.57 9.51 15.02
CA MET A 238 -18.03 8.20 14.58
C MET A 238 -16.88 7.25 14.26
N VAL A 239 -15.81 7.73 13.60
CA VAL A 239 -14.63 6.91 13.27
C VAL A 239 -13.89 6.50 14.55
N ASP A 240 -13.70 7.39 15.53
CA ASP A 240 -13.13 7.04 16.83
C ASP A 240 -13.99 5.99 17.54
N ALA A 241 -15.32 6.15 17.57
CA ALA A 241 -16.24 5.18 18.14
C ALA A 241 -16.15 3.79 17.46
N LEU A 242 -15.97 3.76 16.14
CA LEU A 242 -15.86 2.52 15.36
C LEU A 242 -14.49 1.85 15.48
N THR A 243 -13.44 2.62 15.73
CA THR A 243 -12.06 2.16 15.87
C THR A 243 -11.84 1.52 17.23
N ARG A 244 -11.35 0.28 17.26
CA ARG A 244 -10.95 -0.34 18.52
C ARG A 244 -9.57 0.15 18.96
N ARG A 245 -9.44 0.57 20.22
CA ARG A 245 -8.17 1.10 20.76
C ARG A 245 -7.21 -0.03 21.15
N SER A 246 -5.92 0.27 21.13
CA SER A 246 -4.89 -0.68 21.58
C SER A 246 -5.12 -1.06 23.05
N GLY A 247 -5.24 -2.36 23.34
CA GLY A 247 -5.50 -2.88 24.68
C GLY A 247 -6.97 -2.82 25.12
N GLU A 248 -7.88 -2.30 24.29
CA GLU A 248 -9.32 -2.27 24.58
C GLU A 248 -9.95 -3.66 24.37
N SER A 249 -10.73 -4.11 25.36
CA SER A 249 -11.51 -5.33 25.21
C SER A 249 -12.62 -5.14 24.17
N TYR A 250 -13.18 -6.25 23.66
CA TYR A 250 -14.25 -6.14 22.68
C TYR A 250 -15.53 -5.55 23.30
N GLU A 251 -15.78 -5.89 24.56
CA GLU A 251 -16.91 -5.42 25.36
C GLU A 251 -16.78 -3.91 25.65
N ASP A 252 -15.62 -3.45 26.15
CA ASP A 252 -15.39 -2.03 26.42
C ASP A 252 -15.49 -1.18 25.14
N HIS A 253 -15.04 -1.72 24.00
CA HIS A 253 -15.20 -1.07 22.70
C HIS A 253 -16.67 -0.89 22.36
N LEU A 254 -17.49 -1.93 22.50
CA LEU A 254 -18.92 -1.84 22.19
C LEU A 254 -19.65 -0.90 23.13
N ASP A 255 -19.31 -0.89 24.43
CA ASP A 255 -19.87 0.02 25.43
C ASP A 255 -19.52 1.48 25.09
N ARG A 256 -18.29 1.77 24.66
CA ARG A 256 -17.92 3.11 24.17
C ARG A 256 -18.61 3.48 22.86
N LEU A 257 -18.74 2.53 21.93
CA LEU A 257 -19.36 2.77 20.63
C LEU A 257 -20.83 3.19 20.75
N VAL A 258 -21.59 2.57 21.66
CA VAL A 258 -23.02 2.89 21.83
C VAL A 258 -23.28 4.30 22.38
N GLU A 259 -22.30 4.92 23.04
CA GLU A 259 -22.36 6.33 23.46
C GLU A 259 -22.28 7.30 22.27
N THR A 260 -22.02 6.80 21.06
CA THR A 260 -22.10 7.56 19.80
C THR A 260 -23.22 6.99 18.90
N PRO A 261 -24.50 7.34 19.14
CA PRO A 261 -25.63 6.74 18.42
C PRO A 261 -25.53 6.75 16.88
N PRO A 262 -25.02 7.83 16.22
CA PRO A 262 -24.84 7.82 14.78
C PRO A 262 -23.91 6.70 14.25
N ALA A 263 -22.93 6.25 15.04
CA ALA A 263 -21.99 5.19 14.66
C ALA A 263 -22.64 3.79 14.65
N ILE A 264 -23.75 3.59 15.37
CA ILE A 264 -24.40 2.29 15.52
C ILE A 264 -24.87 1.74 14.17
N LEU A 265 -25.45 2.58 13.30
CA LEU A 265 -25.86 2.15 11.96
C LEU A 265 -24.67 1.65 11.14
N VAL A 266 -23.54 2.36 11.21
CA VAL A 266 -22.30 1.98 10.52
C VAL A 266 -21.79 0.66 11.06
N LYS A 267 -21.81 0.45 12.38
CA LYS A 267 -21.38 -0.82 12.98
C LYS A 267 -22.26 -1.98 12.55
N ARG A 268 -23.57 -1.77 12.42
CA ARG A 268 -24.46 -2.82 11.90
C ARG A 268 -24.21 -3.12 10.42
N ALA A 269 -23.92 -2.10 9.61
CA ALA A 269 -23.54 -2.28 8.21
C ALA A 269 -22.24 -3.07 8.07
N ASP A 270 -21.23 -2.79 8.90
CA ASP A 270 -19.98 -3.56 9.01
C ASP A 270 -20.26 -5.03 9.37
N ILE A 271 -21.01 -5.27 10.45
CA ILE A 271 -21.41 -6.62 10.88
C ILE A 271 -22.15 -7.36 9.76
N ARG A 272 -23.12 -6.69 9.10
CA ARG A 272 -23.87 -7.28 8.00
C ARG A 272 -22.96 -7.69 6.85
N HIS A 273 -22.00 -6.83 6.47
CA HIS A 273 -21.08 -7.16 5.40
C HIS A 273 -20.20 -8.36 5.78
N ASN A 274 -19.67 -8.38 7.02
CA ASN A 274 -18.85 -9.46 7.53
C ASN A 274 -19.58 -10.80 7.67
N LEU A 275 -20.88 -10.78 7.99
CA LEU A 275 -21.76 -11.95 8.01
C LEU A 275 -22.29 -12.35 6.62
N GLY A 276 -21.90 -11.66 5.55
CA GLY A 276 -22.33 -11.98 4.19
C GLY A 276 -21.88 -13.38 3.74
N PRO A 277 -22.71 -14.12 2.97
CA PRO A 277 -22.39 -15.50 2.56
C PRO A 277 -21.03 -15.65 1.88
N ALA A 278 -20.67 -14.70 1.01
CA ALA A 278 -19.40 -14.72 0.29
C ALA A 278 -18.16 -14.55 1.20
N ARG A 279 -18.29 -13.92 2.38
CA ARG A 279 -17.21 -13.79 3.36
C ARG A 279 -17.17 -14.99 4.30
N LEU A 280 -18.34 -15.44 4.78
CA LEU A 280 -18.42 -16.62 5.64
C LEU A 280 -17.92 -17.89 4.93
N ALA A 281 -18.21 -18.07 3.64
CA ALA A 281 -17.76 -19.21 2.86
C ALA A 281 -16.21 -19.35 2.74
N ARG A 282 -15.45 -18.34 3.17
CA ARG A 282 -13.97 -18.35 3.17
C ARG A 282 -13.38 -18.76 4.51
N LEU A 283 -14.21 -18.90 5.54
CA LEU A 283 -13.82 -19.31 6.88
C LEU A 283 -14.16 -20.79 7.07
N ASP A 284 -13.37 -21.49 7.88
CA ASP A 284 -13.75 -22.82 8.37
C ASP A 284 -14.94 -22.73 9.34
N ASP A 285 -15.57 -23.86 9.62
CA ASP A 285 -16.80 -23.92 10.41
C ASP A 285 -16.61 -23.33 11.82
N ALA A 286 -15.46 -23.57 12.44
CA ALA A 286 -15.14 -23.06 13.77
C ALA A 286 -15.04 -21.52 13.78
N ALA A 287 -14.36 -20.95 12.77
CA ALA A 287 -14.24 -19.51 12.59
C ALA A 287 -15.57 -18.86 12.21
N GLN A 288 -16.38 -19.48 11.34
CA GLN A 288 -17.71 -18.97 11.01
C GLN A 288 -18.59 -18.88 12.26
N GLU A 289 -18.61 -19.94 13.07
CA GLU A 289 -19.41 -20.01 14.27
C GLU A 289 -18.92 -19.02 15.34
N ALA A 290 -17.60 -18.85 15.50
CA ALA A 290 -17.04 -17.83 16.39
C ALA A 290 -17.43 -16.40 15.96
N VAL A 291 -17.37 -16.09 14.67
CA VAL A 291 -17.78 -14.79 14.12
C VAL A 291 -19.27 -14.55 14.33
N ARG A 292 -20.11 -15.56 14.09
CA ARG A 292 -21.57 -15.47 14.34
C ARG A 292 -21.87 -15.17 15.79
N ARG A 293 -21.26 -15.89 16.74
CA ARG A 293 -21.46 -15.64 18.19
C ARG A 293 -21.02 -14.24 18.60
N ARG A 294 -19.83 -13.81 18.17
CA ARG A 294 -19.29 -12.48 18.45
C ARG A 294 -20.25 -11.38 18.00
N TYR A 295 -20.74 -11.48 16.76
CA TYR A 295 -21.64 -10.46 16.21
C TYR A 295 -23.09 -10.57 16.71
N ALA A 296 -23.56 -11.76 17.09
CA ALA A 296 -24.85 -11.89 17.77
C ALA A 296 -24.85 -11.13 19.10
N TYR A 297 -23.77 -11.24 19.88
CA TYR A 297 -23.58 -10.46 21.11
C TYR A 297 -23.59 -8.96 20.84
N ALA A 298 -22.82 -8.50 19.84
CA ALA A 298 -22.78 -7.09 19.48
C ALA A 298 -24.15 -6.56 19.05
N LEU A 299 -24.89 -7.28 18.21
CA LEU A 299 -26.21 -6.86 17.74
C LEU A 299 -27.21 -6.69 18.90
N VAL A 300 -27.17 -7.56 19.92
CA VAL A 300 -28.01 -7.41 21.12
C VAL A 300 -27.70 -6.12 21.88
N LEU A 301 -26.42 -5.75 22.03
CA LEU A 301 -26.04 -4.49 22.67
C LEU A 301 -26.49 -3.28 21.85
N LEU A 302 -26.26 -3.31 20.53
CA LEU A 302 -26.68 -2.23 19.62
C LEU A 302 -28.22 -2.08 19.59
N ASP A 303 -28.97 -3.18 19.69
CA ASP A 303 -30.44 -3.18 19.77
C ASP A 303 -30.94 -2.56 21.07
N ARG A 304 -30.26 -2.82 22.20
CA ARG A 304 -30.59 -2.21 23.49
C ARG A 304 -30.35 -0.70 23.50
N ALA A 305 -29.28 -0.23 22.84
CA ALA A 305 -28.90 1.17 22.83
C ALA A 305 -29.76 2.02 21.88
N ASN A 306 -30.09 1.52 20.69
CA ASN A 306 -30.70 2.32 19.62
C ASN A 306 -31.95 1.68 18.99
N GLY A 307 -32.53 0.68 19.64
CA GLY A 307 -33.61 -0.12 19.07
C GLY A 307 -33.14 -1.02 17.91
N PRO A 308 -34.04 -1.83 17.34
CA PRO A 308 -33.71 -2.73 16.25
C PRO A 308 -33.20 -1.97 15.02
N GLY A 309 -32.19 -2.52 14.36
CA GLY A 309 -31.62 -1.96 13.13
C GLY A 309 -32.57 -2.00 11.93
N PRO A 310 -32.19 -1.36 10.81
CA PRO A 310 -33.01 -1.38 9.61
C PRO A 310 -33.10 -2.79 9.02
N THR A 311 -34.23 -3.09 8.38
CA THR A 311 -34.35 -4.25 7.51
C THR A 311 -33.73 -3.90 6.17
N TRP A 312 -32.44 -4.22 5.97
CA TRP A 312 -31.84 -4.15 4.64
C TRP A 312 -32.57 -5.09 3.69
N GLU A 313 -33.17 -4.53 2.65
CA GLU A 313 -33.71 -5.33 1.55
C GLU A 313 -32.61 -6.25 1.01
N VAL A 314 -32.95 -7.52 0.82
CA VAL A 314 -32.09 -8.43 0.07
C VAL A 314 -32.24 -8.00 -1.38
N PRO A 315 -31.17 -7.58 -2.09
CA PRO A 315 -31.28 -7.30 -3.50
C PRO A 315 -31.85 -8.56 -4.16
N SER A 316 -33.00 -8.44 -4.83
CA SER A 316 -33.50 -9.54 -5.65
C SER A 316 -32.37 -9.96 -6.58
N PRO A 317 -32.05 -11.26 -6.69
CA PRO A 317 -31.08 -11.69 -7.69
C PRO A 317 -31.60 -11.19 -9.03
N GLU A 318 -30.85 -10.30 -9.68
CA GLU A 318 -31.22 -9.84 -11.02
C GLU A 318 -31.49 -11.09 -11.88
N PRO A 319 -32.61 -11.14 -12.62
CA PRO A 319 -32.86 -12.26 -13.49
C PRO A 319 -31.71 -12.34 -14.47
N ARG A 320 -30.94 -13.43 -14.39
CA ARG A 320 -29.97 -13.78 -15.43
C ARG A 320 -30.73 -13.72 -16.75
N SER A 321 -30.29 -12.86 -17.66
CA SER A 321 -30.88 -12.76 -18.99
C SER A 321 -30.67 -14.09 -19.72
N GLU A 322 -31.65 -14.97 -19.57
CA GLU A 322 -31.74 -16.17 -20.39
C GLU A 322 -32.15 -15.76 -21.81
N SER A 323 -31.29 -16.12 -22.75
CA SER A 323 -31.69 -16.53 -24.10
C SER A 323 -32.22 -15.44 -25.04
N SER A 324 -31.30 -14.84 -25.79
CA SER A 324 -31.45 -14.74 -27.25
C SER A 324 -31.15 -16.11 -27.88
N ARG A 325 -32.12 -17.02 -27.85
CA ARG A 325 -32.25 -18.13 -28.81
C ARG A 325 -33.55 -17.95 -29.57
N GLY A 326 -33.43 -17.71 -30.87
CA GLY A 326 -34.56 -17.80 -31.79
C GLY A 326 -34.44 -16.91 -33.02
N SER A 327 -33.61 -17.28 -34.00
CA SER A 327 -34.08 -17.29 -35.39
C SER A 327 -33.23 -18.22 -36.25
N THR A 328 -33.94 -19.10 -36.93
CA THR A 328 -33.52 -20.24 -37.74
C THR A 328 -33.00 -19.86 -39.13
N ARG A 329 -31.94 -20.57 -39.54
CA ARG A 329 -31.60 -21.11 -40.87
C ARG A 329 -31.63 -20.18 -42.11
N GLU A 330 -30.47 -20.09 -42.77
CA GLU A 330 -30.35 -20.57 -44.16
C GLU A 330 -28.93 -21.10 -44.42
N SER A 331 -28.84 -22.12 -45.26
CA SER A 331 -27.65 -22.96 -45.49
C SER A 331 -27.14 -22.78 -46.91
N THR A 332 -25.81 -22.70 -47.12
CA THR A 332 -25.15 -23.25 -48.32
C THR A 332 -23.64 -23.46 -48.04
N PRO A 333 -22.99 -24.47 -48.65
CA PRO A 333 -21.76 -25.08 -48.14
C PRO A 333 -20.51 -24.67 -48.92
N GLY A 334 -19.33 -24.75 -48.28
CA GLY A 334 -18.07 -24.67 -49.01
C GLY A 334 -16.80 -24.71 -48.14
N ALA A 335 -16.11 -25.85 -48.23
CA ALA A 335 -14.67 -26.06 -48.04
C ALA A 335 -14.06 -25.97 -46.62
N ALA A 336 -13.52 -27.12 -46.19
CA ALA A 336 -12.37 -27.26 -45.29
C ALA A 336 -11.23 -27.92 -46.11
N PRO A 337 -10.02 -28.15 -45.59
CA PRO A 337 -9.43 -27.70 -44.31
C PRO A 337 -8.04 -27.04 -44.48
N ASP A 338 -7.50 -26.44 -43.42
CA ASP A 338 -6.07 -26.58 -43.16
C ASP A 338 -5.77 -26.59 -41.66
N ALA A 339 -4.80 -27.40 -41.30
CA ALA A 339 -4.46 -27.85 -39.95
C ALA A 339 -3.29 -27.05 -39.37
N GLY A 340 -3.24 -26.91 -38.04
CA GLY A 340 -2.02 -26.51 -37.33
C GLY A 340 -2.28 -26.07 -35.89
N PRO A 341 -1.34 -26.32 -34.95
CA PRO A 341 -1.68 -26.98 -33.68
C PRO A 341 -1.50 -26.11 -32.41
N ASP A 342 -2.06 -26.65 -31.32
CA ASP A 342 -1.66 -26.59 -29.91
C ASP A 342 -0.97 -25.35 -29.33
N ALA A 343 -1.58 -24.81 -28.26
CA ALA A 343 -0.82 -24.36 -27.09
C ALA A 343 -1.70 -24.46 -25.82
N ASP A 344 -1.45 -25.55 -25.09
CA ASP A 344 -1.80 -25.76 -23.69
C ASP A 344 -1.40 -24.59 -22.79
N LEU A 345 -2.32 -24.17 -21.93
CA LEU A 345 -2.05 -23.37 -20.74
C LEU A 345 -1.86 -24.31 -19.54
N PRO A 346 -0.70 -24.36 -18.88
CA PRO A 346 -0.63 -24.97 -17.56
C PRO A 346 -0.95 -23.94 -16.48
N ALA A 347 -2.01 -24.26 -15.72
CA ALA A 347 -2.24 -23.78 -14.38
C ALA A 347 -1.09 -24.22 -13.45
N GLY A 348 -0.74 -23.38 -12.47
CA GLY A 348 0.19 -23.77 -11.41
C GLY A 348 0.78 -22.60 -10.63
N HIS A 349 -0.01 -21.99 -9.73
CA HIS A 349 0.53 -21.16 -8.66
C HIS A 349 0.97 -22.07 -7.50
N PRO A 350 2.26 -22.13 -7.13
CA PRO A 350 2.64 -22.77 -5.88
C PRO A 350 2.36 -21.82 -4.71
N GLY A 351 1.70 -22.38 -3.69
CA GLY A 351 1.25 -21.66 -2.50
C GLY A 351 2.37 -21.04 -1.69
N ILE A 352 2.07 -19.86 -1.12
CA ILE A 352 2.93 -19.19 -0.14
C ILE A 352 2.52 -19.67 1.26
N PRO A 353 3.46 -20.13 2.11
CA PRO A 353 3.14 -20.62 3.43
C PRO A 353 2.71 -19.49 4.38
N ARG A 354 1.73 -19.80 5.23
CA ARG A 354 1.20 -18.97 6.31
C ARG A 354 2.32 -18.49 7.24
N GLN A 355 2.47 -17.18 7.40
CA GLN A 355 3.23 -16.62 8.51
C GLN A 355 2.35 -16.61 9.77
N THR A 356 2.65 -17.51 10.70
CA THR A 356 2.23 -17.40 12.09
C THR A 356 3.07 -16.33 12.78
N ARG A 357 2.45 -15.25 13.26
CA ARG A 357 3.08 -14.30 14.19
C ARG A 357 3.35 -15.06 15.50
N GLY A 358 4.61 -15.38 15.75
CA GLY A 358 5.12 -15.73 17.07
C GLY A 358 5.81 -14.51 17.66
N GLU A 359 5.42 -14.15 18.89
CA GLU A 359 6.06 -13.15 19.73
C GLU A 359 7.55 -13.47 19.90
N ALA A 360 8.41 -12.45 19.84
CA ALA A 360 9.80 -12.56 20.28
C ALA A 360 10.21 -11.30 21.04
N ASP A 361 10.41 -11.53 22.34
CA ASP A 361 10.99 -10.68 23.38
C ASP A 361 12.49 -10.41 23.10
N PRO A 362 13.02 -9.18 23.20
CA PRO A 362 14.40 -8.88 22.81
C PRO A 362 15.34 -8.99 24.01
N ALA A 363 15.89 -10.17 24.27
CA ALA A 363 17.06 -10.30 25.15
C ALA A 363 17.89 -11.57 24.90
N ARG A 364 19.16 -11.32 24.52
CA ARG A 364 20.37 -12.17 24.65
C ARG A 364 20.62 -13.31 23.65
N ALA A 365 21.93 -13.50 23.45
CA ALA A 365 22.66 -14.64 22.84
C ALA A 365 22.74 -14.60 21.30
N ASP A 366 23.89 -14.71 20.62
CA ASP A 366 25.21 -15.18 21.04
C ASP A 366 26.35 -14.60 20.20
N ALA A 367 27.48 -14.40 20.88
CA ALA A 367 28.81 -14.36 20.31
C ALA A 367 29.48 -15.72 20.60
N ALA A 368 29.81 -16.46 19.55
CA ALA A 368 30.84 -17.51 19.45
C ALA A 368 30.68 -18.13 18.06
N ALA A 369 31.69 -18.60 17.33
CA ALA A 369 33.13 -18.53 17.34
C ALA A 369 33.48 -19.30 16.05
N ASP A 370 34.32 -18.75 15.19
CA ASP A 370 35.28 -19.62 14.54
C ASP A 370 36.59 -18.87 14.27
N SER A 371 37.63 -19.53 14.71
CA SER A 371 39.01 -19.14 14.90
C SER A 371 39.84 -19.47 13.67
N ASP A 372 40.78 -18.60 13.31
CA ASP A 372 42.11 -19.10 12.96
C ASP A 372 43.20 -18.09 13.32
N GLU A 373 44.33 -18.65 13.72
CA GLU A 373 45.38 -18.11 14.59
C GLU A 373 46.36 -17.17 13.88
N GLY A 374 47.03 -16.33 14.68
CA GLY A 374 48.17 -15.53 14.22
C GLY A 374 48.67 -14.54 15.26
N ALA A 375 49.25 -15.05 16.35
CA ALA A 375 49.83 -14.27 17.45
C ALA A 375 51.00 -13.37 17.02
N SER A 376 51.02 -12.10 17.46
CA SER A 376 52.26 -11.42 17.86
C SER A 376 52.02 -10.12 18.67
N VAL A 377 52.31 -10.21 19.97
CA VAL A 377 53.07 -9.26 20.82
C VAL A 377 52.73 -7.74 20.79
N ILE A 378 52.12 -7.29 21.90
CA ILE A 378 52.11 -5.92 22.52
C ILE A 378 53.51 -5.68 23.18
N PRO A 379 54.08 -4.45 23.37
CA PRO A 379 53.45 -3.19 23.86
C PRO A 379 53.83 -1.89 23.12
N GLU A 380 52.92 -0.92 22.96
CA GLU A 380 52.52 0.10 23.94
C GLU A 380 53.71 0.82 24.61
N SER A 381 54.10 1.96 24.02
CA SER A 381 54.97 2.95 24.65
C SER A 381 54.40 4.35 24.40
N ALA A 382 53.93 4.94 25.49
CA ALA A 382 53.92 6.37 25.76
C ALA A 382 54.34 6.51 27.24
N PRO A 383 54.73 7.68 27.77
CA PRO A 383 54.86 9.02 27.16
C PRO A 383 56.22 9.69 27.48
N GLU A 384 56.45 10.91 26.96
CA GLU A 384 57.30 12.02 27.48
C GLU A 384 57.36 13.07 26.34
N ALA A 385 57.17 14.38 26.51
CA ALA A 385 56.99 15.27 27.65
C ALA A 385 56.23 16.53 27.19
#